data_AF-A0A6A4I8T7-F1
#
_entry.id   AF-A0A6A4I8T7-F1
#
_cell.length_a   1.000
_cell.length_b   1.000
_cell.length_c   1.000
_cell.angle_alpha   90.00
_cell.angle_beta   90.00
_cell.angle_gamma   90.00
#
_symmetry.space_group_name_H-M   'P 1'
#
loop_
_entity.id
_entity.type
_entity.pdbx_description
1 polymer ?
#
loop_
_entity_poly.entity_id
_entity_poly.type
_entity_poly.pdbx_seq_one_letter_code
_entity_poly.pdbx_strand_id
1 'polypeptide(L)'
;MLRHVQRICSGLSSLRPYSTRKPHKALVARTASTPLAVRERREKKFGPIAEGETDASPEGFTPSDLSRYERHKALGTLPKITTRRGGDGKEKVVDVSPTEWLKRRNARRSRIRGFRTVRRPVPGIVDVVGQTVYLPNIIFRLVRNHTPQGQDYNPYEATFRLPPSITKTDIRSYLMAVYGVKTTYIRTDLYYGRQKPRRGSNRKMRRVYKRAVVGLVDPFYYPHRMEDMPQEEREKREKVIEQSYYIEEGRKIRGEDSDSWKFSGVTGRGKILAEVAKRRQLKEGMVAGLVSEWQKTRQQGRPVTVEHPRRRKPVKEEEGESS
;
A
#
# COMPACT_ATOMS: atom_id res chain seq x y z
N MET A 1 2.53 25.81 57.61
CA MET A 1 1.43 25.11 56.91
C MET A 1 1.83 24.92 55.46
N LEU A 2 1.95 23.64 55.01
CA LEU A 2 2.18 23.12 53.64
C LEU A 2 3.27 22.03 53.65
N ARG A 3 2.98 20.96 54.39
CA ARG A 3 3.59 19.63 54.21
C ARG A 3 2.42 18.67 54.03
N HIS A 4 2.06 18.29 52.81
CA HIS A 4 1.33 17.05 52.47
C HIS A 4 0.90 17.05 51.00
N VAL A 5 1.82 16.74 50.07
CA VAL A 5 1.47 16.10 48.79
C VAL A 5 2.63 15.19 48.36
N GLN A 6 2.89 14.15 49.15
CA GLN A 6 3.67 13.00 48.71
C GLN A 6 2.94 11.77 49.22
N ARG A 7 2.22 11.08 48.32
CA ARG A 7 1.86 9.64 48.36
C ARG A 7 0.66 9.35 47.46
N ILE A 8 0.84 9.40 46.14
CA ILE A 8 0.07 8.54 45.21
C ILE A 8 0.97 8.27 44.01
N CYS A 9 1.97 7.40 44.12
CA CYS A 9 2.67 6.80 42.97
C CYS A 9 3.67 5.71 43.44
N SER A 10 3.20 4.76 44.25
CA SER A 10 3.95 3.55 44.58
C SER A 10 3.05 2.35 44.27
N GLY A 11 3.05 1.91 43.02
CA GLY A 11 2.22 0.78 42.61
C GLY A 11 2.24 0.43 41.13
N LEU A 12 2.59 1.38 40.26
CA LEU A 12 2.88 1.06 38.86
C LEU A 12 4.33 0.62 38.77
N SER A 13 4.59 -0.66 39.04
CA SER A 13 5.74 -1.33 38.45
C SER A 13 5.82 -0.87 37.00
N SER A 14 6.95 -0.31 36.58
CA SER A 14 7.18 0.14 35.21
C SER A 14 6.99 -1.06 34.28
N LEU A 15 5.73 -1.30 33.89
CA LEU A 15 5.32 -2.37 33.01
C LEU A 15 6.06 -2.11 31.72
N ARG A 16 6.92 -3.06 31.36
CA ARG A 16 7.71 -3.00 30.14
C ARG A 16 6.78 -2.56 28.99
N PRO A 17 7.19 -1.65 28.10
CA PRO A 17 6.35 -1.17 26.98
C PRO A 17 6.00 -2.24 25.93
N TYR A 18 6.23 -3.53 26.24
CA TYR A 18 5.98 -4.68 25.38
C TYR A 18 5.29 -5.79 26.15
N SER A 19 4.16 -6.27 25.63
CA SER A 19 3.56 -7.50 26.12
C SER A 19 4.52 -8.67 25.83
N THR A 20 5.07 -9.26 26.89
CA THR A 20 5.87 -10.48 26.77
C THR A 20 5.02 -11.71 26.50
N ARG A 21 3.71 -11.64 26.77
CA ARG A 21 2.75 -12.72 26.56
C ARG A 21 1.80 -12.33 25.43
N LYS A 22 2.05 -12.85 24.23
CA LYS A 22 1.19 -12.60 23.08
C LYS A 22 -0.08 -13.44 23.23
N PRO A 23 -1.27 -12.89 22.97
CA PRO A 23 -2.48 -13.72 22.92
C PRO A 23 -2.32 -14.78 21.83
N HIS A 24 -2.93 -15.96 22.03
CA HIS A 24 -2.78 -17.10 21.11
C HIS A 24 -3.11 -16.69 19.66
N LYS A 25 -4.21 -15.96 19.45
CA LYS A 25 -4.61 -15.44 18.13
C LYS A 25 -3.54 -14.54 17.48
N ALA A 26 -2.79 -13.75 18.26
CA ALA A 26 -1.68 -12.96 17.72
C ALA A 26 -0.44 -13.82 17.38
N LEU A 27 -0.26 -14.96 18.05
CA LEU A 27 0.77 -15.94 17.68
C LEU A 27 0.41 -16.65 16.38
N VAL A 28 -0.86 -17.05 16.22
CA VAL A 28 -1.39 -17.62 14.98
C VAL A 28 -1.23 -16.64 13.82
N ALA A 29 -1.64 -15.37 14.00
CA ALA A 29 -1.43 -14.30 13.02
C ALA A 29 0.06 -14.18 12.63
N ARG A 30 0.95 -14.16 13.61
CA ARG A 30 2.41 -14.13 13.37
C ARG A 30 2.87 -15.30 12.52
N THR A 31 2.37 -16.50 12.78
CA THR A 31 2.67 -17.73 12.05
C THR A 31 2.12 -17.65 10.62
N ALA A 32 0.87 -17.23 10.44
CA ALA A 32 0.22 -17.07 9.14
C ALA A 32 0.95 -16.09 8.22
N SER A 33 1.40 -14.95 8.74
CA SER A 33 2.10 -13.94 7.93
C SER A 33 3.60 -14.22 7.74
N THR A 34 4.09 -15.41 8.14
CA THR A 34 5.50 -15.77 7.91
C THR A 34 5.84 -15.69 6.41
N PRO A 35 7.01 -15.13 6.05
CA PRO A 35 7.42 -15.10 4.65
C PRO A 35 7.48 -16.52 4.09
N LEU A 36 7.02 -16.72 2.85
CA LEU A 36 6.90 -18.01 2.21
C LEU A 36 8.19 -18.85 2.30
N ALA A 37 9.35 -18.28 1.96
CA ALA A 37 10.64 -18.97 2.07
C ALA A 37 11.04 -19.37 3.50
N VAL A 38 10.54 -18.66 4.52
CA VAL A 38 10.74 -19.03 5.94
C VAL A 38 9.79 -20.14 6.34
N ARG A 39 8.55 -20.10 5.84
CA ARG A 39 7.53 -21.11 6.07
C ARG A 39 7.96 -22.46 5.47
N GLU A 40 8.32 -22.50 4.20
CA GLU A 40 8.81 -23.71 3.52
C GLU A 40 10.00 -24.37 4.25
N ARG A 41 10.94 -23.54 4.72
CA ARG A 41 12.09 -24.03 5.51
C ARG A 41 11.67 -24.65 6.83
N ARG A 42 10.63 -24.10 7.48
CA ARG A 42 10.09 -24.62 8.73
C ARG A 42 9.31 -25.90 8.49
N GLU A 43 8.47 -25.93 7.46
CA GLU A 43 7.71 -27.11 7.06
C GLU A 43 8.63 -28.29 6.76
N LYS A 44 9.71 -28.06 6.02
CA LYS A 44 10.72 -29.09 5.74
C LYS A 44 11.39 -29.66 7.00
N LYS A 45 11.54 -28.86 8.06
CA LYS A 45 12.28 -29.26 9.28
C LYS A 45 11.37 -29.79 10.38
N PHE A 46 10.18 -29.22 10.53
CA PHE A 46 9.27 -29.45 11.66
C PHE A 46 7.91 -30.01 11.25
N GLY A 47 7.65 -30.15 9.95
CA GLY A 47 6.36 -30.55 9.40
C GLY A 47 5.42 -29.36 9.12
N PRO A 48 4.36 -29.59 8.34
CA PRO A 48 3.32 -28.60 8.09
C PRO A 48 2.54 -28.29 9.38
N ILE A 49 2.08 -27.04 9.50
CA ILE A 49 1.26 -26.56 10.62
C ILE A 49 -0.16 -26.39 10.11
N ALA A 50 -1.15 -26.85 10.88
CA ALA A 50 -2.56 -26.71 10.49
C ALA A 50 -2.99 -25.24 10.50
N GLU A 51 -4.02 -24.92 9.71
CA GLU A 51 -4.59 -23.58 9.70
C GLU A 51 -5.16 -23.22 11.09
N GLY A 52 -4.89 -22.01 11.57
CA GLY A 52 -5.33 -21.58 12.90
C GLY A 52 -4.43 -22.02 14.06
N GLU A 53 -3.43 -22.87 13.81
CA GLU A 53 -2.43 -23.24 14.82
C GLU A 53 -1.22 -22.29 14.82
N THR A 54 -0.44 -22.35 15.90
CA THR A 54 0.80 -21.58 16.01
C THR A 54 2.01 -22.49 16.06
N ASP A 55 3.07 -22.09 15.36
CA ASP A 55 4.39 -22.70 15.45
C ASP A 55 5.13 -22.35 16.75
N ALA A 56 4.49 -21.65 17.67
CA ALA A 56 5.08 -21.25 18.92
C ALA A 56 5.05 -22.39 19.94
N SER A 57 6.18 -22.63 20.62
CA SER A 57 6.21 -23.43 21.84
C SER A 57 5.27 -22.84 22.92
N PRO A 58 4.79 -23.62 23.91
CA PRO A 58 4.02 -23.11 25.05
C PRO A 58 4.70 -21.94 25.77
N GLU A 59 6.03 -21.89 25.78
CA GLU A 59 6.82 -20.81 26.36
C GLU A 59 6.94 -19.56 25.45
N GLY A 60 6.36 -19.60 24.25
CA GLY A 60 6.31 -18.52 23.27
C GLY A 60 7.49 -18.49 22.28
N PHE A 61 8.35 -19.49 22.28
CA PHE A 61 9.48 -19.59 21.35
C PHE A 61 8.99 -19.83 19.92
N THR A 62 9.62 -19.17 18.96
CA THR A 62 9.53 -19.63 17.56
C THR A 62 10.44 -20.85 17.37
N PRO A 63 10.20 -21.72 16.37
CA PRO A 63 11.06 -22.89 16.15
C PRO A 63 12.53 -22.49 15.94
N SER A 64 12.75 -21.37 15.26
CA SER A 64 14.08 -20.79 15.06
C SER A 64 14.73 -20.22 16.33
N ASP A 65 13.92 -19.74 17.28
CA ASP A 65 14.43 -19.25 18.55
C ASP A 65 14.76 -20.41 19.49
N LEU A 66 13.94 -21.47 19.50
CA LEU A 66 14.17 -22.70 20.26
C LEU A 66 15.45 -23.41 19.79
N SER A 67 15.60 -23.68 18.49
CA SER A 67 16.84 -24.27 17.95
C SER A 67 18.09 -23.43 18.25
N ARG A 68 17.95 -22.09 18.32
CA ARG A 68 19.08 -21.22 18.67
C ARG A 68 19.41 -21.32 20.16
N TYR A 69 18.41 -21.40 21.02
CA TYR A 69 18.62 -21.59 22.45
C TYR A 69 19.31 -22.93 22.73
N GLU A 70 18.81 -24.02 22.15
CA GLU A 70 19.40 -25.36 22.26
C GLU A 70 20.85 -25.38 21.78
N ARG A 71 21.14 -24.73 20.65
CA ARG A 71 22.51 -24.59 20.16
C ARG A 71 23.41 -23.86 21.16
N HIS A 72 22.97 -22.74 21.74
CA HIS A 72 23.77 -22.03 22.73
C HIS A 72 23.96 -22.85 24.02
N LYS A 73 22.95 -23.63 24.41
CA LYS A 73 23.02 -24.55 25.55
C LYS A 73 24.06 -25.64 25.31
N ALA A 74 24.02 -26.30 24.15
CA ALA A 74 24.99 -27.34 23.76
C ALA A 74 26.41 -26.80 23.65
N LEU A 75 26.58 -25.56 23.16
CA LEU A 75 27.89 -24.89 23.06
C LEU A 75 28.39 -24.32 24.41
N GLY A 76 27.59 -24.33 25.48
CA GLY A 76 27.95 -23.68 26.75
C GLY A 76 28.13 -22.16 26.64
N THR A 77 27.59 -21.52 25.60
CA THR A 77 27.71 -20.07 25.32
C THR A 77 26.51 -19.28 25.85
N LEU A 78 25.61 -19.93 26.59
CA LEU A 78 24.51 -19.24 27.24
C LEU A 78 25.07 -18.24 28.26
N PRO A 79 24.46 -17.05 28.37
CA PRO A 79 24.83 -16.13 29.44
C PRO A 79 24.58 -16.85 30.77
N LYS A 80 25.48 -16.63 31.73
CA LYS A 80 25.33 -17.16 33.08
C LYS A 80 24.65 -16.11 33.96
N ILE A 81 23.81 -16.54 34.88
CA ILE A 81 23.15 -15.69 35.88
C ILE A 81 23.57 -16.17 37.25
N THR A 82 24.03 -15.23 38.06
CA THR A 82 24.25 -15.46 39.48
C THR A 82 22.91 -15.37 40.20
N THR A 83 22.50 -16.48 40.81
CA THR A 83 21.32 -16.51 41.68
C THR A 83 21.78 -16.64 43.12
N ARG A 84 21.35 -15.71 43.98
CA ARG A 84 21.51 -15.82 45.44
C ARG A 84 20.43 -16.78 45.93
N ARG A 85 20.75 -18.05 46.14
CA ARG A 85 19.81 -19.01 46.71
C ARG A 85 20.55 -20.00 47.60
N GLY A 86 20.40 -19.82 48.90
CA GLY A 86 20.91 -20.70 49.95
C GLY A 86 21.38 -19.89 51.15
N GLY A 87 20.99 -20.32 52.36
CA GLY A 87 21.42 -19.72 53.64
C GLY A 87 22.94 -19.68 53.85
N ASP A 88 23.69 -20.38 53.00
CA ASP A 88 25.16 -20.50 53.07
C ASP A 88 25.92 -19.37 52.35
N GLY A 89 25.22 -18.36 51.81
CA GLY A 89 25.84 -17.19 51.17
C GLY A 89 26.59 -17.46 49.86
N LYS A 90 26.69 -18.71 49.40
CA LYS A 90 27.39 -19.07 48.16
C LYS A 90 26.57 -18.73 46.92
N GLU A 91 27.17 -17.97 46.00
CA GLU A 91 26.55 -17.63 44.71
C GLU A 91 26.55 -18.84 43.78
N LYS A 92 25.36 -19.27 43.34
CA LYS A 92 25.24 -20.32 42.32
C LYS A 92 25.11 -19.69 40.95
N VAL A 93 26.08 -19.97 40.09
CA VAL A 93 26.09 -19.56 38.69
C VAL A 93 25.32 -20.60 37.88
N VAL A 94 24.17 -20.21 37.32
CA VAL A 94 23.30 -21.09 36.52
C VAL A 94 23.12 -20.50 35.13
N ASP A 95 22.96 -21.36 34.12
CA ASP A 95 22.61 -20.93 32.77
C ASP A 95 21.24 -20.24 32.74
N VAL A 96 21.07 -19.27 31.84
CA VAL A 96 19.79 -18.55 31.69
C VAL A 96 18.67 -19.52 31.30
N SER A 97 17.58 -19.51 32.07
CA SER A 97 16.33 -20.23 31.75
C SER A 97 15.80 -19.85 30.35
N PRO A 98 15.17 -20.77 29.60
CA PRO A 98 14.67 -20.48 28.26
C PRO A 98 13.79 -19.21 28.22
N THR A 99 12.82 -19.11 29.13
CA THR A 99 11.90 -17.96 29.19
C THR A 99 12.63 -16.64 29.44
N GLU A 100 13.68 -16.64 30.26
CA GLU A 100 14.47 -15.44 30.52
C GLU A 100 15.35 -15.09 29.32
N TRP A 101 15.93 -16.08 28.64
CA TRP A 101 16.69 -15.87 27.42
C TRP A 101 15.81 -15.23 26.34
N LEU A 102 14.58 -15.72 26.17
CA LEU A 102 13.59 -15.16 25.25
C LEU A 102 13.21 -13.73 25.67
N LYS A 103 12.99 -13.47 26.96
CA LYS A 103 12.72 -12.11 27.48
C LYS A 103 13.86 -11.14 27.16
N ARG A 104 15.12 -11.54 27.39
CA ARG A 104 16.31 -10.72 27.06
C ARG A 104 16.41 -10.46 25.57
N ARG A 105 16.18 -11.48 24.74
CA ARG A 105 16.20 -11.35 23.28
C ARG A 105 15.07 -10.46 22.76
N ASN A 106 13.86 -10.60 23.30
CA ASN A 106 12.73 -9.77 22.95
C ASN A 106 12.97 -8.32 23.38
N ALA A 107 13.55 -8.06 24.56
CA ALA A 107 13.93 -6.70 24.97
C ALA A 107 14.92 -6.04 23.98
N ARG A 108 15.87 -6.80 23.43
CA ARG A 108 16.75 -6.31 22.34
C ARG A 108 15.97 -6.05 21.05
N ARG A 109 15.12 -6.98 20.64
CA ARG A 109 14.31 -6.89 19.41
C ARG A 109 13.28 -5.77 19.46
N SER A 110 12.73 -5.49 20.64
CA SER A 110 11.64 -4.55 20.88
C SER A 110 12.14 -3.13 21.12
N ARG A 111 13.45 -2.87 21.09
CA ARG A 111 14.01 -1.53 21.34
C ARG A 111 13.28 -0.45 20.53
N ILE A 112 12.90 0.62 21.23
CA ILE A 112 12.45 1.90 20.67
C ILE A 112 13.70 2.68 20.30
N ARG A 113 13.73 3.28 19.11
CA ARG A 113 14.77 4.24 18.73
C ARG A 113 14.77 5.38 19.75
N GLY A 114 15.95 5.86 20.13
CA GLY A 114 16.05 6.94 21.10
C GLY A 114 16.13 6.45 22.53
N PHE A 115 15.28 5.52 22.98
CA PHE A 115 15.17 5.24 24.42
C PHE A 115 16.13 4.14 24.90
N ARG A 116 16.98 4.45 25.88
CA ARG A 116 17.72 3.45 26.66
C ARG A 116 17.56 3.78 28.14
N THR A 117 16.98 2.87 28.91
CA THR A 117 16.97 3.02 30.37
C THR A 117 18.40 2.93 30.87
N VAL A 118 18.96 4.06 31.29
CA VAL A 118 20.22 4.12 32.04
C VAL A 118 19.85 4.04 33.51
N ARG A 119 20.50 3.18 34.28
CA ARG A 119 20.32 3.14 35.73
C ARG A 119 21.06 4.34 36.32
N ARG A 120 20.32 5.41 36.62
CA ARG A 120 20.79 6.50 37.49
C ARG A 120 20.41 6.17 38.95
N PRO A 121 21.06 6.81 39.95
CA PRO A 121 20.71 6.64 41.37
C PRO A 121 19.25 7.02 41.67
N VAL A 122 18.64 7.90 40.85
CA VAL A 122 17.21 8.19 40.90
C VAL A 122 16.44 7.21 40.01
N PRO A 123 15.53 6.38 40.55
CA PRO A 123 14.73 5.47 39.76
C PRO A 123 13.75 6.23 38.86
N GLY A 124 13.71 5.89 37.56
CA GLY A 124 12.66 6.34 36.64
C GLY A 124 13.08 7.29 35.52
N ILE A 125 14.30 7.84 35.54
CA ILE A 125 14.80 8.70 34.45
C ILE A 125 15.24 7.82 33.27
N VAL A 126 14.56 7.97 32.13
CA VAL A 126 14.91 7.27 30.88
C VAL A 126 15.74 8.22 30.01
N ASP A 127 17.04 7.96 29.92
CA ASP A 127 17.90 8.73 29.02
C ASP A 127 17.65 8.34 27.55
N VAL A 128 17.53 9.37 26.70
CA VAL A 128 17.38 9.19 25.26
C VAL A 128 18.77 9.13 24.65
N VAL A 129 19.27 7.91 24.38
CA VAL A 129 20.61 7.65 23.81
C VAL A 129 20.63 7.77 22.28
N GLY A 130 19.48 7.75 21.62
CA GLY A 130 19.38 7.94 20.16
C GLY A 130 18.95 9.35 19.75
N GLN A 131 19.06 9.65 18.46
CA GLN A 131 18.62 10.93 17.91
C GLN A 131 17.11 11.14 18.11
N THR A 132 16.76 12.17 18.87
CA THR A 132 15.38 12.67 19.02
C THR A 132 14.95 13.37 17.75
N VAL A 133 13.76 13.01 17.24
CA VAL A 133 13.12 13.71 16.13
C VAL A 133 11.83 14.30 16.67
N TYR A 134 11.84 15.61 16.95
CA TYR A 134 10.70 16.31 17.53
C TYR A 134 9.56 16.51 16.52
N LEU A 135 9.90 16.82 15.27
CA LEU A 135 8.95 17.14 14.20
C LEU A 135 9.13 16.20 13.00
N PRO A 136 8.64 14.95 13.09
CA PRO A 136 8.82 13.97 12.03
C PRO A 136 7.95 14.31 10.80
N ASN A 137 8.57 14.66 9.68
CA ASN A 137 7.89 14.85 8.39
C ASN A 137 7.79 13.52 7.61
N ILE A 138 7.00 12.59 8.13
CA ILE A 138 6.79 11.26 7.52
C ILE A 138 5.30 10.93 7.49
N ILE A 139 4.87 10.26 6.42
CA ILE A 139 3.47 9.87 6.23
C ILE A 139 3.36 8.36 6.34
N PHE A 140 2.59 7.89 7.32
CA PHE A 140 2.21 6.50 7.48
C PHE A 140 0.82 6.31 6.89
N ARG A 141 0.70 5.57 5.79
CA ARG A 141 -0.60 5.27 5.19
C ARG A 141 -1.05 3.90 5.65
N LEU A 142 -2.06 3.84 6.51
CA LEU A 142 -2.72 2.61 6.90
C LEU A 142 -3.51 2.04 5.70
N VAL A 143 -3.32 0.77 5.39
CA VAL A 143 -3.91 0.08 4.23
C VAL A 143 -4.52 -1.24 4.69
N ARG A 144 -5.71 -1.56 4.17
CA ARG A 144 -6.39 -2.82 4.47
C ARG A 144 -5.50 -4.01 4.15
N ASN A 145 -5.54 -5.01 5.04
CA ASN A 145 -4.87 -6.28 4.79
C ASN A 145 -5.58 -7.00 3.64
N HIS A 146 -4.82 -7.81 2.92
CA HIS A 146 -5.36 -8.69 1.91
C HIS A 146 -5.95 -9.93 2.60
N THR A 147 -7.27 -10.12 2.45
CA THR A 147 -7.98 -11.32 2.92
C THR A 147 -8.37 -12.15 1.70
N PRO A 148 -7.83 -13.36 1.52
CA PRO A 148 -8.28 -14.27 0.46
C PRO A 148 -9.78 -14.57 0.58
N GLN A 149 -10.43 -14.86 -0.56
CA GLN A 149 -11.84 -15.24 -0.56
C GLN A 149 -12.06 -16.50 0.30
N GLY A 150 -13.08 -16.49 1.15
CA GLY A 150 -13.41 -17.60 2.05
C GLY A 150 -12.58 -17.68 3.34
N GLN A 151 -11.63 -16.77 3.58
CA GLN A 151 -10.87 -16.69 4.83
C GLN A 151 -11.33 -15.52 5.69
N ASP A 152 -11.25 -15.69 7.01
CA ASP A 152 -11.55 -14.63 7.96
C ASP A 152 -10.49 -13.52 7.95
N TYR A 153 -10.93 -12.28 8.18
CA TYR A 153 -10.02 -11.15 8.33
C TYR A 153 -9.14 -11.32 9.57
N ASN A 154 -7.82 -11.13 9.41
CA ASN A 154 -6.88 -11.18 10.53
C ASN A 154 -6.80 -9.82 11.26
N PRO A 155 -7.33 -9.70 12.50
CA PRO A 155 -7.37 -8.44 13.22
C PRO A 155 -6.06 -8.10 13.94
N TYR A 156 -5.14 -9.05 14.08
CA TYR A 156 -3.86 -8.85 14.76
C TYR A 156 -2.76 -8.36 13.82
N GLU A 157 -3.13 -7.98 12.59
CA GLU A 157 -2.21 -7.44 11.61
C GLU A 157 -2.70 -6.09 11.09
N ALA A 158 -1.77 -5.19 10.86
CA ALA A 158 -2.02 -3.95 10.17
C ALA A 158 -0.94 -3.70 9.12
N THR A 159 -1.34 -3.32 7.92
CA THR A 159 -0.42 -3.03 6.82
C THR A 159 -0.30 -1.53 6.61
N PHE A 160 0.93 -1.03 6.52
CA PHE A 160 1.23 0.37 6.26
C PHE A 160 2.04 0.54 4.96
N ARG A 161 1.80 1.62 4.23
CA ARG A 161 2.72 2.13 3.20
C ARG A 161 3.50 3.30 3.77
N LEU A 162 4.81 3.22 3.61
CA LEU A 162 5.79 4.09 4.26
C LEU A 162 6.83 4.58 3.23
N PRO A 163 7.50 5.70 3.52
CA PRO A 163 8.72 6.08 2.83
C PRO A 163 9.81 4.98 2.91
N PRO A 164 10.61 4.80 1.84
CA PRO A 164 11.64 3.76 1.79
C PRO A 164 12.78 3.99 2.80
N SER A 165 13.00 5.21 3.28
CA SER A 165 14.02 5.54 4.29
C SER A 165 13.74 5.00 5.69
N ILE A 166 12.50 4.62 5.99
CA ILE A 166 12.08 4.27 7.36
C ILE A 166 12.55 2.86 7.77
N THR A 167 13.12 2.73 8.97
CA THR A 167 13.56 1.43 9.52
C THR A 167 12.49 0.76 10.40
N LYS A 168 12.67 -0.53 10.73
CA LYS A 168 11.75 -1.28 11.61
C LYS A 168 11.67 -0.70 13.02
N THR A 169 12.80 -0.19 13.53
CA THR A 169 12.86 0.49 14.82
C THR A 169 12.11 1.81 14.78
N ASP A 170 12.19 2.56 13.68
CA ASP A 170 11.44 3.81 13.51
C ASP A 170 9.93 3.55 13.50
N ILE A 171 9.47 2.54 12.75
CA ILE A 171 8.05 2.16 12.69
C ILE A 171 7.51 1.87 14.10
N ARG A 172 8.22 1.02 14.85
CA ARG A 172 7.82 0.70 16.23
C ARG A 172 7.74 1.94 17.10
N SER A 173 8.77 2.78 17.01
CA SER A 173 8.89 3.96 17.86
C SER A 173 7.81 4.98 17.55
N TYR A 174 7.55 5.19 16.27
CA TYR A 174 6.52 6.09 15.79
C TYR A 174 5.12 5.61 16.19
N LEU A 175 4.79 4.34 15.96
CA LEU A 175 3.50 3.77 16.34
C LEU A 175 3.28 3.80 17.85
N MET A 176 4.32 3.53 18.65
CA MET A 176 4.23 3.58 20.11
C MET A 176 4.11 5.03 20.64
N ALA A 177 4.94 5.95 20.14
CA ALA A 177 5.02 7.31 20.68
C ALA A 177 3.88 8.21 20.20
N VAL A 178 3.48 8.09 18.93
CA VAL A 178 2.44 8.96 18.33
C VAL A 178 1.04 8.38 18.55
N TYR A 179 0.87 7.07 18.41
CA TYR A 179 -0.45 6.41 18.46
C TYR A 179 -0.66 5.51 19.67
N GLY A 180 0.33 5.31 20.54
CA GLY A 180 0.21 4.40 21.69
C GLY A 180 0.11 2.91 21.32
N VAL A 181 0.37 2.54 20.05
CA VAL A 181 0.15 1.18 19.55
C VAL A 181 1.33 0.27 19.84
N LYS A 182 1.07 -0.82 20.57
CA LYS A 182 2.07 -1.85 20.87
C LYS A 182 2.15 -2.88 19.75
N THR A 183 3.37 -3.11 19.26
CA THR A 183 3.63 -4.04 18.15
C THR A 183 4.28 -5.34 18.62
N THR A 184 3.87 -6.49 18.07
CA THR A 184 4.43 -7.81 18.36
C THR A 184 5.56 -8.22 17.42
N TYR A 185 5.49 -7.86 16.14
CA TYR A 185 6.53 -8.03 15.12
C TYR A 185 6.32 -7.00 13.99
N ILE A 186 7.37 -6.76 13.20
CA ILE A 186 7.31 -5.87 12.03
C ILE A 186 8.05 -6.55 10.89
N ARG A 187 7.35 -6.78 9.79
CA ARG A 187 7.91 -7.25 8.51
C ARG A 187 7.84 -6.11 7.52
N THR A 188 8.85 -5.97 6.68
CA THR A 188 8.96 -4.84 5.74
C THR A 188 9.43 -5.34 4.39
N ASP A 189 8.74 -4.92 3.34
CA ASP A 189 9.06 -5.22 1.95
C ASP A 189 9.22 -3.90 1.20
N LEU A 190 10.18 -3.82 0.28
CA LEU A 190 10.37 -2.65 -0.57
C LEU A 190 9.69 -2.89 -1.93
N TYR A 191 8.68 -2.08 -2.25
CA TYR A 191 7.96 -2.14 -3.51
C TYR A 191 8.54 -1.12 -4.48
N TYR A 192 9.25 -1.63 -5.48
CA TYR A 192 9.71 -0.83 -6.61
C TYR A 192 8.56 -0.56 -7.57
N GLY A 193 8.40 0.70 -7.97
CA GLY A 193 7.39 1.05 -8.95
C GLY A 193 7.80 0.58 -10.34
N ARG A 194 6.91 -0.15 -11.02
CA ARG A 194 7.12 -0.47 -12.44
C ARG A 194 7.03 0.80 -13.28
N GLN A 195 7.97 0.96 -14.21
CA GLN A 195 7.84 1.94 -15.29
C GLN A 195 6.69 1.47 -16.20
N LYS A 196 5.65 2.29 -16.37
CA LYS A 196 4.65 2.06 -17.40
C LYS A 196 4.98 2.96 -18.59
N PRO A 197 5.09 2.43 -19.82
CA PRO A 197 5.18 3.27 -21.00
C PRO A 197 3.87 4.05 -21.11
N ARG A 198 3.96 5.39 -21.04
CA ARG A 198 2.83 6.26 -21.34
C ARG A 198 3.01 6.70 -22.80
N ARG A 199 2.00 6.49 -23.65
CA ARG A 199 2.01 6.99 -25.03
C ARG A 199 2.22 8.51 -24.98
N GLY A 200 3.29 9.00 -25.62
CA GLY A 200 3.55 10.43 -25.85
C GLY A 200 3.95 11.29 -24.64
N SER A 201 4.38 10.73 -23.51
CA SER A 201 4.80 11.54 -22.35
C SER A 201 5.91 10.88 -21.52
N ASN A 202 6.79 11.69 -20.93
CA ASN A 202 7.87 11.28 -20.04
C ASN A 202 7.40 10.20 -19.04
N ARG A 203 8.13 9.08 -19.03
CA ARG A 203 7.88 7.88 -18.21
C ARG A 203 7.65 8.27 -16.74
N LYS A 204 6.40 8.28 -16.26
CA LYS A 204 6.12 8.42 -14.82
C LYS A 204 6.29 7.06 -14.15
N MET A 205 7.44 6.86 -13.50
CA MET A 205 7.67 5.68 -12.65
C MET A 205 6.68 5.73 -11.47
N ARG A 206 6.01 4.61 -11.18
CA ARG A 206 5.22 4.53 -9.94
C ARG A 206 6.15 4.81 -8.75
N ARG A 207 5.65 5.55 -7.76
CA ARG A 207 6.47 5.91 -6.58
C ARG A 207 6.85 4.64 -5.81
N VAL A 208 8.14 4.50 -5.51
CA VAL A 208 8.66 3.44 -4.65
C VAL A 208 8.13 3.65 -3.23
N TYR A 209 7.65 2.59 -2.60
CA TYR A 209 7.20 2.64 -1.21
C TYR A 209 7.62 1.39 -0.47
N LYS A 210 7.75 1.50 0.85
CA LYS A 210 7.96 0.37 1.73
C LYS A 210 6.61 -0.07 2.27
N ARG A 211 6.28 -1.36 2.14
CA ARG A 211 5.15 -1.98 2.82
C ARG A 211 5.62 -2.50 4.15
N ALA A 212 4.93 -2.16 5.23
CA ALA A 212 5.20 -2.70 6.55
C ALA A 212 3.97 -3.46 7.05
N VAL A 213 4.12 -4.77 7.26
CA VAL A 213 3.13 -5.60 7.95
C VAL A 213 3.51 -5.62 9.42
N VAL A 214 2.63 -5.07 10.26
CA VAL A 214 2.83 -4.88 11.69
C VAL A 214 1.88 -5.82 12.42
N GLY A 215 2.44 -6.69 13.26
CA GLY A 215 1.65 -7.47 14.20
C GLY A 215 1.24 -6.59 15.37
N LEU A 216 -0.04 -6.56 15.69
CA LEU A 216 -0.62 -5.83 16.81
C LEU A 216 -0.67 -6.73 18.06
N VAL A 217 -0.68 -6.09 19.23
CA VAL A 217 -1.01 -6.79 20.49
C VAL A 217 -2.53 -6.89 20.64
N ASP A 218 -3.21 -5.79 20.36
CA ASP A 218 -4.67 -5.67 20.44
C ASP A 218 -5.29 -5.81 19.04
N PRO A 219 -6.43 -6.49 18.91
CA PRO A 219 -7.08 -6.69 17.62
C PRO A 219 -7.64 -5.38 17.07
N PHE A 220 -7.60 -5.21 15.75
CA PHE A 220 -8.16 -4.07 15.04
C PHE A 220 -9.00 -4.56 13.86
N TYR A 221 -10.21 -4.03 13.72
CA TYR A 221 -11.07 -4.25 12.57
C TYR A 221 -11.24 -2.94 11.80
N TYR A 222 -11.18 -3.03 10.47
CA TYR A 222 -11.59 -1.89 9.67
C TYR A 222 -13.10 -1.71 9.77
N PRO A 223 -13.57 -0.45 9.71
CA PRO A 223 -14.98 -0.22 9.45
C PRO A 223 -15.38 -0.89 8.13
N HIS A 224 -16.57 -1.49 8.12
CA HIS A 224 -17.16 -2.17 6.98
C HIS A 224 -17.12 -1.29 5.73
N ARG A 225 -16.85 -1.90 4.57
CA ARG A 225 -16.92 -1.18 3.28
C ARG A 225 -18.36 -0.92 2.92
N MET A 226 -18.55 0.07 2.05
CA MET A 226 -19.77 0.20 1.26
C MET A 226 -20.13 -1.11 0.53
N GLU A 227 -19.11 -1.84 0.07
CA GLU A 227 -19.26 -3.13 -0.63
C GLU A 227 -19.71 -4.28 0.29
N ASP A 228 -19.45 -4.18 1.60
CA ASP A 228 -19.82 -5.20 2.59
C ASP A 228 -21.20 -4.90 3.22
N MET A 229 -21.75 -3.70 2.95
CA MET A 229 -23.08 -3.29 3.42
C MET A 229 -24.18 -3.91 2.54
N PRO A 230 -25.37 -4.17 3.10
CA PRO A 230 -26.55 -4.46 2.29
C PRO A 230 -26.77 -3.34 1.26
N GLN A 231 -27.23 -3.71 0.07
CA GLN A 231 -27.32 -2.78 -1.06
C GLN A 231 -28.20 -1.55 -0.74
N GLU A 232 -29.26 -1.73 0.04
CA GLU A 232 -30.14 -0.63 0.48
C GLU A 232 -29.42 0.39 1.39
N GLU A 233 -28.64 -0.09 2.36
CA GLU A 233 -27.87 0.80 3.25
C GLU A 233 -26.79 1.54 2.48
N ARG A 234 -26.19 0.87 1.50
CA ARG A 234 -25.20 1.45 0.60
C ARG A 234 -25.81 2.60 -0.21
N GLU A 235 -26.96 2.38 -0.85
CA GLU A 235 -27.64 3.42 -1.64
C GLU A 235 -28.09 4.61 -0.78
N LYS A 236 -28.62 4.35 0.43
CA LYS A 236 -28.99 5.41 1.38
C LYS A 236 -27.78 6.26 1.73
N ARG A 237 -26.64 5.63 2.02
CA ARG A 237 -25.41 6.31 2.37
C ARG A 237 -24.78 7.05 1.19
N GLU A 238 -24.83 6.49 -0.02
CA GLU A 238 -24.40 7.18 -1.25
C GLU A 238 -25.25 8.44 -1.48
N LYS A 239 -26.57 8.37 -1.31
CA LYS A 239 -27.47 9.54 -1.38
C LYS A 239 -27.13 10.60 -0.33
N VAL A 240 -26.83 10.21 0.91
CA VAL A 240 -26.43 11.15 1.98
C VAL A 240 -25.10 11.83 1.65
N ILE A 241 -24.12 11.07 1.14
CA ILE A 241 -22.83 11.62 0.70
C ILE A 241 -23.04 12.60 -0.45
N GLU A 242 -23.89 12.25 -1.41
CA GLU A 242 -24.21 13.11 -2.54
C GLU A 242 -24.88 14.41 -2.09
N GLN A 243 -25.89 14.31 -1.22
CA GLN A 243 -26.59 15.48 -0.66
C GLN A 243 -25.68 16.38 0.18
N SER A 244 -24.71 15.81 0.89
CA SER A 244 -23.83 16.59 1.78
C SER A 244 -22.64 17.21 1.06
N TYR A 245 -22.14 16.58 -0.01
CA TYR A 245 -20.90 16.98 -0.68
C TYR A 245 -21.06 17.38 -2.15
N TYR A 246 -22.27 17.28 -2.72
CA TYR A 246 -22.60 17.66 -4.10
C TYR A 246 -21.56 17.13 -5.11
N ILE A 247 -21.22 15.83 -5.02
CA ILE A 247 -20.09 15.25 -5.74
C ILE A 247 -20.37 15.21 -7.25
N GLU A 248 -21.59 14.88 -7.66
CA GLU A 248 -22.02 14.91 -9.05
C GLU A 248 -22.01 16.33 -9.62
N GLU A 249 -22.46 17.33 -8.87
CA GLU A 249 -22.38 18.73 -9.31
C GLU A 249 -20.93 19.19 -9.42
N GLY A 250 -20.07 18.82 -8.46
CA GLY A 250 -18.64 19.08 -8.52
C GLY A 250 -17.96 18.40 -9.72
N ARG A 251 -18.40 17.19 -10.10
CA ARG A 251 -17.93 16.49 -11.32
C ARG A 251 -18.40 17.19 -12.60
N LYS A 252 -19.66 17.64 -12.65
CA LYS A 252 -20.21 18.42 -13.75
C LYS A 252 -19.47 19.74 -13.93
N ILE A 253 -19.17 20.45 -12.84
CA ILE A 253 -18.38 21.70 -12.84
C ILE A 253 -16.93 21.44 -13.29
N ARG A 254 -16.33 20.31 -12.88
CA ARG A 254 -14.98 19.90 -13.33
C ARG A 254 -14.93 19.37 -14.77
N GLY A 255 -16.08 19.21 -15.43
CA GLY A 255 -16.16 18.65 -16.78
C GLY A 255 -15.71 17.19 -16.87
N GLU A 256 -15.70 16.43 -15.76
CA GLU A 256 -15.34 15.00 -15.81
C GLU A 256 -16.42 14.17 -16.53
N ASP A 257 -17.66 14.67 -16.58
CA ASP A 257 -18.76 14.14 -17.40
C ASP A 257 -18.83 14.79 -18.79
N SER A 258 -17.76 15.46 -19.26
CA SER A 258 -17.67 15.85 -20.67
C SER A 258 -17.33 14.64 -21.55
N ASP A 259 -18.21 13.65 -21.57
CA ASP A 259 -18.27 12.63 -22.62
C ASP A 259 -18.69 13.23 -23.99
N SER A 260 -18.81 14.58 -24.05
CA SER A 260 -19.30 15.37 -25.16
C SER A 260 -18.34 16.44 -25.70
N TRP A 261 -17.03 16.34 -25.47
CA TRP A 261 -16.05 16.97 -26.40
C TRP A 261 -15.41 15.93 -27.32
N LYS A 262 -16.24 15.05 -27.88
CA LYS A 262 -15.89 14.37 -29.12
C LYS A 262 -15.91 15.42 -30.21
N PHE A 263 -14.73 15.92 -30.58
CA PHE A 263 -14.50 16.70 -31.79
C PHE A 263 -15.17 15.96 -32.95
N SER A 264 -16.40 16.35 -33.30
CA SER A 264 -17.19 15.72 -34.36
C SER A 264 -16.73 16.16 -35.76
N GLY A 265 -15.57 16.82 -35.83
CA GLY A 265 -14.80 16.98 -37.05
C GLY A 265 -14.01 15.71 -37.36
N VAL A 266 -14.52 14.91 -38.30
CA VAL A 266 -13.77 14.04 -39.24
C VAL A 266 -12.38 13.56 -38.77
N THR A 267 -12.30 12.64 -37.80
CA THR A 267 -11.02 12.07 -37.31
C THR A 267 -10.90 10.57 -37.56
N GLY A 268 -11.50 10.07 -38.64
CA GLY A 268 -11.29 8.71 -39.10
C GLY A 268 -10.78 8.71 -40.53
N ARG A 269 -9.55 8.23 -40.77
CA ARG A 269 -9.02 7.96 -42.11
C ARG A 269 -10.00 7.12 -42.93
N GLY A 270 -10.70 6.17 -42.29
CA GLY A 270 -11.75 5.36 -42.92
C GLY A 270 -12.93 6.19 -43.45
N LYS A 271 -13.41 7.20 -42.69
CA LYS A 271 -14.51 8.09 -43.16
C LYS A 271 -14.06 8.99 -44.30
N ILE A 272 -12.84 9.53 -44.24
CA ILE A 272 -12.27 10.33 -45.34
C ILE A 272 -12.15 9.47 -46.61
N LEU A 273 -11.65 8.24 -46.47
CA LEU A 273 -11.54 7.31 -47.61
C LEU A 273 -12.93 6.91 -48.16
N ALA A 274 -13.92 6.71 -47.30
CA ALA A 274 -15.29 6.44 -47.74
C ALA A 274 -15.91 7.62 -48.49
N GLU A 275 -15.70 8.86 -48.01
CA GLU A 275 -16.18 10.07 -48.66
C GLU A 275 -15.48 10.29 -50.03
N VAL A 276 -14.17 10.05 -50.08
CA VAL A 276 -13.39 10.09 -51.32
C VAL A 276 -13.86 9.01 -52.30
N ALA A 277 -14.14 7.79 -51.82
CA ALA A 277 -14.66 6.71 -52.64
C ALA A 277 -16.04 7.05 -53.23
N LYS A 278 -16.96 7.60 -52.42
CA LYS A 278 -18.26 8.10 -52.88
C LYS A 278 -18.11 9.18 -53.97
N ARG A 279 -17.22 10.16 -53.76
CA ARG A 279 -16.95 11.21 -54.74
C ARG A 279 -16.37 10.64 -56.05
N ARG A 280 -15.50 9.62 -55.98
CA ARG A 280 -14.97 8.93 -57.16
C ARG A 280 -16.06 8.20 -57.93
N GLN A 281 -16.90 7.42 -57.24
CA GLN A 281 -18.03 6.72 -57.87
C GLN A 281 -18.98 7.67 -58.60
N LEU A 282 -19.35 8.80 -57.97
CA LEU A 282 -20.19 9.81 -58.60
C LEU A 282 -19.53 10.39 -59.86
N LYS A 283 -18.23 10.68 -59.80
CA LYS A 283 -17.47 11.18 -60.94
C LYS A 283 -17.38 10.16 -62.07
N GLU A 284 -17.09 8.90 -61.75
CA GLU A 284 -17.01 7.80 -62.72
C GLU A 284 -18.36 7.57 -63.40
N GLY A 285 -19.47 7.62 -62.65
CA GLY A 285 -20.82 7.53 -63.21
C GLY A 285 -21.15 8.68 -64.17
N MET A 286 -20.82 9.92 -63.80
CA MET A 286 -21.01 11.09 -64.68
C MET A 286 -20.17 10.99 -65.96
N VAL A 287 -18.91 10.56 -65.84
CA VAL A 287 -18.02 10.38 -66.99
C VAL A 287 -18.52 9.24 -67.89
N ALA A 288 -18.95 8.12 -67.33
CA ALA A 288 -19.50 7.01 -68.11
C ALA A 288 -20.76 7.41 -68.89
N GLY A 289 -21.66 8.21 -68.28
CA GLY A 289 -22.82 8.78 -68.95
C GLY A 289 -22.43 9.66 -70.15
N LEU A 290 -21.54 10.64 -69.92
CA LEU A 290 -21.01 11.52 -70.97
C LEU A 290 -20.36 10.75 -72.12
N VAL A 291 -19.56 9.73 -71.81
CA VAL A 291 -18.90 8.90 -72.83
C VAL A 291 -19.93 8.12 -73.66
N SER A 292 -20.99 7.60 -73.04
CA SER A 292 -22.07 6.91 -73.75
C SER A 292 -22.82 7.86 -74.69
N GLU A 293 -23.11 9.08 -74.24
CA GLU A 293 -23.71 10.12 -75.09
C GLU A 293 -22.81 10.46 -76.27
N TRP A 294 -21.50 10.63 -76.04
CA TRP A 294 -20.53 10.90 -77.10
C TRP A 294 -20.44 9.76 -78.12
N GLN A 295 -20.56 8.51 -77.68
CA GLN A 295 -20.61 7.36 -78.58
C GLN A 295 -21.88 7.37 -79.45
N LYS A 296 -23.04 7.68 -78.87
CA LYS A 296 -24.32 7.80 -79.62
C LYS A 296 -24.26 8.92 -80.65
N THR A 297 -23.75 10.09 -80.28
CA THR A 297 -23.60 11.22 -81.22
C THR A 297 -22.65 10.90 -82.36
N ARG A 298 -21.57 10.13 -82.11
CA ARG A 298 -20.66 9.65 -83.16
C ARG A 298 -21.31 8.65 -84.10
N GLN A 299 -22.10 7.70 -83.59
CA GLN A 299 -22.86 6.75 -84.42
C GLN A 299 -23.88 7.47 -85.33
N GLN A 300 -24.42 8.60 -84.87
CA GLN A 300 -25.31 9.47 -85.65
C GLN A 300 -24.57 10.40 -86.63
N GLY A 301 -23.24 10.31 -86.73
CA GLY A 301 -22.42 11.10 -87.66
C GLY A 301 -22.25 12.57 -87.28
N ARG A 302 -22.62 12.99 -86.06
CA ARG A 302 -22.47 14.38 -85.59
C ARG A 302 -21.11 14.58 -84.91
N PRO A 303 -20.40 15.70 -85.16
CA PRO A 303 -19.13 15.99 -84.49
C PRO A 303 -19.35 16.28 -82.99
N VAL A 304 -18.50 15.72 -82.13
CA VAL A 304 -18.53 15.95 -80.67
C VAL A 304 -17.55 17.06 -80.31
N THR A 305 -18.06 18.22 -79.95
CA THR A 305 -17.25 19.37 -79.49
C THR A 305 -17.16 19.36 -77.97
N VAL A 306 -15.95 19.20 -77.42
CA VAL A 306 -15.72 19.21 -75.96
C VAL A 306 -15.18 20.58 -75.56
N GLU A 307 -16.00 21.39 -74.90
CA GLU A 307 -15.53 22.66 -74.33
C GLU A 307 -14.50 22.40 -73.24
N HIS A 308 -13.29 22.94 -73.41
CA HIS A 308 -12.26 22.86 -72.37
C HIS A 308 -12.56 23.93 -71.33
N PRO A 309 -12.62 23.59 -70.02
CA PRO A 309 -12.93 24.57 -69.00
C PRO A 309 -11.85 25.66 -68.99
N ARG A 310 -12.28 26.92 -69.16
CA ARG A 310 -11.38 28.08 -69.07
C ARG A 310 -10.69 28.05 -67.71
N ARG A 311 -9.34 28.11 -67.70
CA ARG A 311 -8.55 28.24 -66.47
C ARG A 311 -9.07 29.47 -65.70
N ARG A 312 -9.72 29.26 -64.55
CA ARG A 312 -10.08 30.36 -63.65
C ARG A 312 -8.78 31.00 -63.17
N LYS A 313 -8.53 32.27 -63.53
CA LYS A 313 -7.48 33.07 -62.87
C LYS A 313 -7.86 33.19 -61.38
N PRO A 314 -6.88 33.12 -60.46
CA PRO A 314 -7.16 33.33 -59.05
C PRO A 314 -7.73 34.74 -58.86
N VAL A 315 -8.88 34.84 -58.21
CA VAL A 315 -9.49 36.10 -57.81
C VAL A 315 -8.61 36.67 -56.69
N LYS A 316 -8.02 37.87 -56.90
CA LYS A 316 -7.42 38.64 -55.81
C LYS A 316 -8.56 39.20 -54.97
N GLU A 317 -8.63 38.82 -53.70
CA GLU A 317 -9.53 39.46 -52.73
C GLU A 317 -8.99 40.87 -52.48
N GLU A 318 -9.77 41.90 -52.79
CA GLU A 318 -9.48 43.27 -52.39
C GLU A 318 -9.82 43.41 -50.90
N GLU A 319 -8.82 43.77 -50.10
CA GLU A 319 -8.97 44.12 -48.70
C GLU A 319 -9.78 45.43 -48.61
N GLY A 320 -11.04 45.32 -48.22
CA GLY A 320 -11.86 46.47 -47.86
C GLY A 320 -11.47 46.99 -46.49
N GLU A 321 -10.69 48.08 -46.44
CA GLU A 321 -10.61 48.97 -45.29
C GLU A 321 -12.01 49.54 -45.01
N SER A 322 -12.54 49.25 -43.82
CA SER A 322 -13.70 49.96 -43.26
C SER A 322 -13.21 50.75 -42.05
N SER A 323 -13.40 52.06 -42.16
CA SER A 323 -13.16 53.09 -41.13
C SER A 323 -14.22 53.07 -40.04
#